data_AF-A0A397G728-F1
#
_entry.id   AF-A0A397G728-F1
#
_cell.length_a   1.000
_cell.length_b   1.000
_cell.length_c   1.000
_cell.angle_alpha   90.00
_cell.angle_beta   90.00
_cell.angle_gamma   90.00
#
_symmetry.space_group_name_H-M   'P 1'
#
loop_
_entity.id
_entity.type
_entity.pdbx_description
1 polymer ?
#
loop_
_entity_poly.entity_id
_entity_poly.type
_entity_poly.pdbx_seq_one_letter_code
_entity_poly.pdbx_strand_id
1 'polypeptide(L)' 'MDQTCYDKYGENNSELKAIVDKTNRILSYFRNCRNFDEAYEPEEKKTILSFAFKKKTNLGK' A
#
# COMPACT_ATOMS: atom_id res chain seq x y z
N MET A 1 -8.70 -1.24 0.55
CA MET A 1 -9.00 -2.56 1.15
C MET A 1 -8.82 -2.42 2.65
N ASP A 2 -9.82 -2.77 3.46
CA ASP A 2 -9.72 -2.64 4.92
C ASP A 2 -8.63 -3.60 5.44
N GLN A 3 -7.65 -3.06 6.17
CA GLN A 3 -6.53 -3.81 6.75
C GLN A 3 -7.04 -4.97 7.63
N THR A 4 -8.12 -4.76 8.38
CA THR A 4 -8.74 -5.75 9.27
C THR A 4 -9.35 -6.90 8.48
N CYS A 5 -9.92 -6.61 7.30
CA CYS A 5 -10.48 -7.63 6.42
C CYS A 5 -9.38 -8.47 5.77
N TYR A 6 -8.30 -7.82 5.30
CA TYR A 6 -7.14 -8.54 4.77
C TYR A 6 -6.46 -9.40 5.83
N ASP A 7 -6.22 -8.87 7.02
CA ASP A 7 -5.58 -9.60 8.12
C ASP A 7 -6.44 -10.82 8.53
N LYS A 8 -7.77 -10.71 8.52
CA LYS A 8 -8.67 -11.81 8.92
C LYS A 8 -8.88 -12.88 7.84
N TYR A 9 -8.95 -12.49 6.56
CA TYR A 9 -9.37 -13.40 5.48
C TYR A 9 -8.37 -13.52 4.33
N GLY A 10 -7.50 -12.53 4.17
CA GLY A 10 -6.59 -12.39 3.03
C GLY A 10 -5.16 -12.84 3.30
N GLU A 11 -4.65 -12.72 4.53
CA GLU A 11 -3.23 -12.97 4.83
C GLU A 11 -2.77 -14.39 4.48
N ASN A 12 -3.64 -15.39 4.68
CA ASN A 12 -3.38 -16.79 4.35
C ASN A 12 -3.86 -17.19 2.94
N ASN A 13 -4.46 -16.26 2.18
CA ASN A 13 -4.87 -16.49 0.80
C ASN A 13 -3.77 -15.97 -0.15
N SER A 14 -3.14 -16.87 -0.89
CA SER A 14 -2.00 -16.56 -1.76
C SER A 14 -2.33 -15.57 -2.88
N GLU A 15 -3.53 -15.63 -3.45
CA GLU A 15 -3.97 -14.75 -4.52
C GLU A 15 -4.21 -13.32 -4.00
N LEU A 16 -4.91 -13.20 -2.87
CA LEU A 16 -5.13 -11.91 -2.21
C LEU A 16 -3.81 -11.27 -1.77
N LYS A 17 -2.88 -12.07 -1.24
CA LYS A 17 -1.53 -11.61 -0.92
C LYS A 17 -0.79 -11.10 -2.15
N ALA A 18 -0.85 -11.81 -3.28
CA ALA A 18 -0.22 -11.38 -4.52
C ALA A 18 -0.80 -10.06 -5.06
N ILE A 19 -2.11 -9.85 -4.94
CA ILE A 19 -2.77 -8.58 -5.32
C ILE A 19 -2.28 -7.44 -4.42
N VAL A 20 -2.23 -7.65 -3.10
CA VAL A 20 -1.74 -6.64 -2.15
C VAL A 20 -0.27 -6.30 -2.40
N ASP A 21 0.58 -7.30 -2.63
CA ASP A 21 2.01 -7.08 -2.91
C ASP A 21 2.23 -6.29 -4.21
N LYS A 22 1.51 -6.62 -5.28
CA LYS A 22 1.55 -5.85 -6.55
C LYS A 22 1.07 -4.41 -6.34
N THR A 23 -0.03 -4.22 -5.62
CA THR A 23 -0.58 -2.89 -5.32
C THR A 23 0.41 -2.04 -4.52
N ASN A 24 1.01 -2.60 -3.47
CA ASN A 24 2.03 -1.92 -2.68
C ASN A 24 3.26 -1.55 -3.52
N ARG A 25 3.70 -2.44 -4.41
CA ARG A 25 4.81 -2.15 -5.33
C ARG A 25 4.49 -0.97 -6.24
N ILE A 26 3.29 -0.94 -6.83
CA ILE A 26 2.84 0.16 -7.69
C ILE A 26 2.81 1.48 -6.90
N LEU A 27 2.21 1.49 -5.71
CA LEU A 27 2.15 2.69 -4.87
C LEU A 27 3.54 3.18 -4.46
N SER A 28 4.48 2.26 -4.18
CA SER A 28 5.87 2.61 -3.89
C SER A 28 6.56 3.25 -5.10
N TYR A 29 6.28 2.80 -6.32
CA TYR A 29 6.81 3.44 -7.52
C TYR A 29 6.27 4.86 -7.67
N PHE A 30 4.95 5.05 -7.51
CA PHE A 30 4.35 6.38 -7.61
C PHE A 30 4.95 7.37 -6.60
N ARG A 31 5.12 6.97 -5.34
CA ARG A 31 5.74 7.82 -4.31
C ARG A 31 7.17 8.25 -4.64
N ASN A 32 7.89 7.42 -5.39
CA ASN A 32 9.29 7.66 -5.74
C ASN A 32 9.45 8.31 -7.12
N CYS A 33 8.36 8.60 -7.84
CA CYS A 33 8.42 9.38 -9.07
C CYS A 33 8.88 10.81 -8.76
N ARG A 34 9.86 11.32 -9.52
CA ARG A 34 10.41 12.68 -9.31
C ARG A 34 9.36 13.78 -9.38
N ASN A 35 8.32 13.57 -10.18
CA ASN A 35 7.23 14.51 -10.38
C ASN A 35 6.01 14.19 -9.51
N PHE A 36 6.07 13.26 -8.55
CA PHE A 36 4.92 12.93 -7.72
C PHE A 36 4.37 14.16 -6.97
N ASP A 37 5.27 15.02 -6.49
CA ASP A 37 4.90 16.26 -5.82
C ASP A 37 4.34 17.34 -6.76
N GLU A 38 4.55 17.23 -8.06
CA GLU A 38 4.04 18.19 -9.06
C GLU A 38 2.82 17.66 -9.83
N ALA A 39 2.70 16.33 -9.96
CA ALA A 39 1.70 15.68 -10.80
C ALA A 39 0.34 15.46 -10.12
N TYR A 40 0.25 15.65 -8.80
CA TYR A 40 -0.94 15.36 -8.01
C TYR A 40 -1.28 16.51 -7.06
N GLU A 41 -2.57 16.74 -6.86
CA GLU A 41 -3.05 17.69 -5.87
C GLU A 41 -2.85 17.16 -4.43
N PRO A 42 -2.77 18.04 -3.42
CA PRO A 42 -2.54 17.64 -2.02
C PRO A 42 -3.48 16.53 -1.51
N GLU A 43 -4.77 16.56 -1.87
CA GLU A 43 -5.75 15.55 -1.44
C GLU A 43 -5.57 14.20 -2.16
N GLU A 44 -5.14 14.21 -3.42
CA GLU A 44 -4.81 12.99 -4.17
C GLU A 44 -3.58 12.33 -3.55
N LYS A 45 -2.55 13.12 -3.22
CA LYS A 45 -1.35 12.63 -2.51
C LYS A 45 -1.73 11.99 -1.18
N LYS A 46 -2.56 12.66 -0.38
CA LYS A 46 -3.02 12.14 0.92
C LYS A 46 -3.76 10.81 0.76
N THR A 47 -4.56 10.68 -0.29
CA THR A 47 -5.30 9.46 -0.62
C THR A 47 -4.35 8.33 -1.06
N ILE A 48 -3.39 8.61 -1.95
CA ILE A 48 -2.37 7.63 -2.38
C ILE A 48 -1.50 7.20 -1.19
N LEU A 49 -1.19 8.14 -0.29
CA LEU A 49 -0.39 7.88 0.90
C LEU A 49 -1.14 7.02 1.93
N SER A 50 -2.47 7.13 2.01
CA SER A 50 -3.29 6.33 2.93
C SER A 50 -3.51 4.89 2.46
N PHE A 51 -3.41 4.63 1.15
CA PHE A 51 -3.63 3.29 0.59
C PHE A 51 -2.45 2.33 0.70
N ALA A 52 -1.22 2.81 0.92
CA ALA A 52 -0.12 1.87 1.08
C ALA A 52 -0.29 1.13 2.41
N PHE A 53 -0.39 -0.19 2.32
CA PHE A 53 -0.38 -1.03 3.51
C PHE A 53 0.93 -0.78 4.24
N LYS A 54 0.84 -0.34 5.50
CA LYS A 54 2.01 -0.39 6.38
C LYS A 54 2.37 -1.86 6.46
N LYS A 55 3.50 -2.24 5.86
CA LYS A 55 4.12 -3.53 6.16
C LYS A 55 4.13 -3.63 7.68
N LYS A 56 3.54 -4.67 8.27
CA LYS A 56 3.85 -5.04 9.64
C LYS A 56 5.36 -5.26 9.63
N THR A 57 6.13 -4.26 10.03
CA THR A 57 7.49 -4.47 10.48
C THR A 57 7.30 -5.32 11.71
N ASN A 58 7.47 -6.64 11.57
CA ASN A 58 7.89 -7.45 12.69
C ASN A 58 9.26 -6.90 13.10
N LEU A 59 9.25 -5.81 13.86
CA LEU A 59 10.34 -5.45 14.72
C LEU A 59 10.41 -6.61 15.70
N GLY A 60 11.29 -7.55 15.39
CA GLY A 60 11.57 -8.70 16.21
C GLY A 60 11.88 -8.24 17.64
N LYS A 61 11.48 -9.11 18.57
CA LYS A 61 11.83 -9.11 19.98
C LYS A 61 13.28 -8.73 20.25
#